data_AF-A0A7X3K145-F1
#
_entry.id   AF-A0A7X3K145-F1
#
_cell.length_a   1.000
_cell.length_b   1.000
_cell.length_c   1.000
_cell.angle_alpha   90.00
_cell.angle_beta   90.00
_cell.angle_gamma   90.00
#
_symmetry.space_group_name_H-M   'P 1'
#
loop_
_entity.id
_entity.type
_entity.pdbx_description
1 polymer ?
#
loop_
_entity_poly.entity_id
_entity_poly.type
_entity_poly.pdbx_seq_one_letter_code
_entity_poly.pdbx_strand_id
1 'polypeptide(L)' 'MSEQRDCCHCYGEGEMECASCTGEGSLGNRGICLDCGGTGRKACARCSGSGVAADAFDTSDSITDIMRSFYFRPEYTRGR' A
#
# COMPACT_ATOMS: atom_id res chain seq x y z
N MET A 1 -18.24 7.99 -9.85
CA MET A 1 -17.30 8.97 -9.30
C MET A 1 -16.32 8.17 -8.46
N SER A 2 -15.08 8.01 -8.91
CA SER A 2 -14.08 7.23 -8.16
C SER A 2 -13.48 8.14 -7.09
N GLU A 3 -13.93 7.98 -5.84
CA GLU A 3 -13.34 8.67 -4.70
C GLU A 3 -12.02 7.96 -4.35
N GLN A 4 -10.93 8.32 -5.06
CA GLN A 4 -9.60 8.00 -4.58
C GLN A 4 -9.38 8.80 -3.30
N ARG A 5 -9.29 8.09 -2.17
CA ARG A 5 -8.95 8.71 -0.89
C ARG A 5 -7.44 8.88 -0.82
N ASP A 6 -7.00 10.11 -0.57
CA ASP A 6 -5.61 10.42 -0.32
C ASP A 6 -5.09 9.53 0.83
N CYS A 7 -3.89 8.99 0.66
CA CYS A 7 -3.30 8.19 1.71
C CYS A 7 -3.07 9.08 2.94
N CYS A 8 -3.80 8.84 4.03
CA CYS A 8 -3.73 9.67 5.24
C CYS A 8 -2.32 9.72 5.87
N HIS A 9 -1.43 8.82 5.49
CA HIS A 9 -0.07 8.74 6.00
C HIS A 9 0.93 9.62 5.26
N CYS A 10 0.69 9.88 3.98
CA CYS A 10 1.51 10.78 3.16
C CYS A 10 0.69 11.94 2.59
N TYR A 11 -0.54 12.12 3.04
CA TYR A 11 -1.46 13.18 2.61
C TYR A 11 -1.58 13.36 1.08
N GLY A 12 -1.49 12.27 0.32
CA GLY A 12 -1.53 12.32 -1.15
C GLY A 12 -0.16 12.38 -1.83
N GLU A 13 0.94 12.59 -1.10
CA GLU A 13 2.26 12.81 -1.70
C GLU A 13 2.96 11.54 -2.20
N GLY A 14 2.61 10.38 -1.62
CA GLY A 14 3.17 9.07 -2.02
C GLY A 14 4.55 8.78 -1.43
N GLU A 15 5.30 9.82 -1.10
CA GLU A 15 6.58 9.77 -0.41
C GLU A 15 6.49 10.47 0.94
N MET A 16 7.42 10.12 1.84
CA MET A 16 7.53 10.67 3.19
C MET A 16 8.99 10.99 3.47
N GLU A 17 9.24 12.03 4.26
CA GLU A 17 10.59 12.37 4.66
C GLU A 17 11.24 11.21 5.43
N CYS A 18 12.50 10.95 5.13
CA CYS A 18 13.24 9.92 5.83
C CYS A 18 13.49 10.38 7.27
N ALA A 19 12.83 9.74 8.23
CA ALA A 19 12.98 10.06 9.66
C ALA A 19 14.44 9.94 10.15
N SER A 20 15.24 9.08 9.51
CA SER A 20 16.63 8.81 9.90
C SER A 20 17.59 9.94 9.55
N CYS A 21 17.30 10.72 8.50
CA CYS A 21 18.10 11.90 8.12
C CYS A 21 17.27 13.18 8.06
N THR A 22 16.04 13.16 8.57
CA THR A 22 15.13 14.32 8.61
C THR A 22 15.05 15.08 7.27
N GLY A 23 15.01 14.34 6.16
CA GLY A 23 14.95 14.94 4.82
C GLY A 23 16.30 15.33 4.19
N GLU A 24 17.40 15.34 4.94
CA GLU A 24 18.72 15.81 4.43
C GLU A 24 19.39 14.84 3.45
N GLY A 25 18.97 13.58 3.41
CA GLY A 25 19.61 12.53 2.59
C GLY A 25 21.01 12.14 3.06
N SER A 26 21.57 12.82 4.06
CA SER A 26 22.88 12.57 4.62
C SER A 26 22.83 12.65 6.14
N LEU A 27 23.67 11.85 6.81
CA LEU A 27 23.80 11.83 8.27
C LEU A 27 25.01 12.69 8.69
N GLY A 28 25.05 13.93 8.21
CA GLY A 28 26.17 14.87 8.42
C GLY A 28 27.53 14.22 8.12
N ASN A 29 28.34 14.04 9.16
CA ASN A 29 29.68 13.46 9.05
C ASN A 29 29.73 11.94 8.78
N ARG A 30 28.60 11.23 8.84
CA ARG A 30 28.54 9.77 8.57
C ARG A 30 28.37 9.44 7.07
N GLY A 31 28.20 10.46 6.22
CA GLY A 31 27.98 10.28 4.78
C GLY A 31 26.51 10.11 4.41
N ILE A 32 26.25 9.46 3.28
CA ILE A 32 24.89 9.23 2.76
C ILE A 32 24.03 8.45 3.76
N CYS A 33 22.78 8.85 3.90
CA CYS A 33 21.82 8.14 4.73
C CYS A 33 21.49 6.81 4.05
N LEU A 34 21.99 5.71 4.61
CA LEU A 34 21.76 4.35 4.10
C LEU A 34 20.28 3.97 4.11
N ASP A 35 19.53 4.55 5.06
CA ASP A 35 18.12 4.27 5.23
C ASP A 35 17.32 4.67 3.99
N CYS A 36 17.57 5.86 3.44
CA CYS A 36 16.96 6.34 2.19
C CYS A 36 17.89 6.23 0.98
N GLY A 37 19.07 5.61 1.12
CA GLY A 37 20.07 5.55 0.05
C GLY A 37 20.54 6.92 -0.47
N GLY A 38 20.49 7.97 0.35
CA GLY A 38 20.89 9.32 -0.05
C GLY A 38 19.78 10.23 -0.59
N THR A 39 18.55 9.74 -0.78
CA THR A 39 17.46 10.54 -1.41
C THR A 39 16.79 11.54 -0.47
N GLY A 40 16.93 11.38 0.85
CA GLY A 40 16.22 12.18 1.86
C GLY A 40 14.74 11.83 2.04
N ARG A 41 14.14 11.12 1.08
CA ARG A 41 12.73 10.72 1.09
C ARG A 41 12.57 9.23 0.88
N LYS A 42 11.56 8.66 1.51
CA LYS A 42 11.18 7.25 1.40
C LYS A 42 9.79 7.14 0.81
N ALA A 43 9.54 6.10 0.01
CA ALA A 43 8.19 5.80 -0.40
C ALA A 43 7.32 5.52 0.84
N CYS A 44 6.11 6.06 0.87
CA CYS A 44 5.16 5.79 1.95
C CYS A 44 4.82 4.30 1.93
N ALA A 45 5.10 3.60 3.02
CA ALA A 45 4.91 2.15 3.10
C ALA A 45 3.44 1.71 2.98
N ARG A 46 2.47 2.62 3.24
CA ARG A 46 1.04 2.30 3.16
C ARG A 46 0.45 2.41 1.76
N CYS A 47 0.99 3.29 0.93
CA CYS A 47 0.56 3.43 -0.46
C CYS A 47 1.64 2.96 -1.45
N SER A 48 2.77 2.46 -0.97
CA SER A 48 3.91 2.02 -1.77
C SER A 48 4.36 3.04 -2.83
N GLY A 49 4.32 4.34 -2.51
CA GLY A 49 4.67 5.39 -3.47
C GLY A 49 3.50 5.96 -4.30
N SER A 50 2.30 5.38 -4.22
CA SER A 50 1.18 5.79 -5.09
C SER A 50 0.43 7.06 -4.66
N GLY A 51 0.62 7.53 -3.42
CA GLY A 51 -0.08 8.71 -2.87
C GLY A 51 -1.54 8.46 -2.48
N VAL A 52 -2.15 7.40 -3.01
CA VAL A 52 -3.55 7.06 -2.76
C VAL A 52 -3.65 5.84 -1.87
N ALA A 53 -4.56 5.86 -0.89
CA ALA A 53 -4.89 4.64 -0.18
C ALA A 53 -5.60 3.72 -1.17
N ALA A 54 -4.98 2.60 -1.53
CA ALA A 54 -5.63 1.51 -2.28
C ALA A 54 -6.73 0.80 -1.46
N ASP A 55 -7.29 1.47 -0.45
CA ASP A 55 -8.51 1.11 0.24
C ASP A 55 -9.76 1.46 -0.59
N ALA A 56 -9.63 1.43 -1.92
CA ALA A 56 -10.66 0.78 -2.70
C ALA A 56 -10.45 -0.74 -2.54
N PHE A 57 -10.65 -1.25 -1.31
CA PHE A 57 -11.12 -2.61 -1.17
C PHE A 57 -12.40 -2.67 -1.98
N ASP A 58 -12.29 -3.20 -3.20
CA ASP A 58 -13.42 -3.57 -4.01
C ASP A 58 -14.13 -4.70 -3.25
N THR A 59 -14.99 -4.32 -2.30
CA THR A 59 -15.81 -5.25 -1.52
C THR A 59 -16.73 -6.08 -2.45
N SER A 60 -16.87 -5.67 -3.71
CA SER A 60 -17.56 -6.39 -4.78
C SER A 60 -16.77 -7.60 -5.29
N ASP A 61 -15.45 -7.52 -5.41
CA ASP A 61 -14.59 -8.65 -5.80
C ASP A 61 -14.57 -9.74 -4.71
N SER A 62 -14.58 -9.37 -3.43
CA SER A 62 -14.48 -10.37 -2.34
C SER A 62 -15.74 -11.23 -2.17
N ILE A 63 -16.95 -10.66 -2.26
CA ILE A 63 -18.18 -11.46 -2.10
C ILE A 63 -18.46 -12.32 -3.32
N THR A 64 -18.16 -11.81 -4.53
CA THR A 64 -18.37 -12.57 -5.76
C THR A 64 -17.36 -13.71 -5.91
N ASP A 65 -16.10 -13.53 -5.52
CA ASP A 65 -15.09 -14.59 -5.56
C ASP A 65 -15.34 -15.67 -4.48
N ILE A 66 -15.80 -15.27 -3.29
CA ILE A 66 -16.25 -16.21 -2.25
C ILE A 66 -17.49 -16.99 -2.72
N MET A 67 -18.54 -16.33 -3.23
CA MET A 67 -19.74 -17.00 -3.75
C MET A 67 -19.40 -17.92 -4.92
N ARG A 68 -18.54 -17.50 -5.84
CA ARG A 68 -18.09 -18.33 -6.97
C ARG A 68 -17.35 -19.58 -6.47
N SER A 69 -16.54 -19.46 -5.43
CA SER A 69 -15.84 -20.57 -4.79
C SER A 69 -16.78 -21.59 -4.14
N PHE A 70 -17.92 -21.16 -3.59
CA PHE A 70 -18.92 -22.06 -3.01
C PHE A 70 -19.84 -22.71 -4.07
N TYR A 71 -20.19 -21.99 -5.13
CA TYR A 71 -21.10 -22.50 -6.16
C TYR A 71 -20.40 -23.35 -7.24
N PHE A 72 -19.08 -23.21 -7.45
CA PHE A 72 -18.34 -23.96 -8.48
C PHE A 72 -17.50 -25.14 -7.96
N ARG A 73 -17.64 -25.58 -6.70
CA ARG A 73 -17.05 -26.84 -6.22
C ARG A 73 -18.07 -27.99 -6.31
N PRO A 74 -18.03 -28.85 -7.34
CA PRO A 74 -18.99 -29.94 -7.51
C PRO A 74 -18.60 -31.18 -6.66
N GLU A 75 -18.16 -30.97 -5.42
CA GLU A 75 -17.80 -32.08 -4.50
C GLU A 75 -18.79 -32.27 -3.35
N TYR A 76 -19.82 -31.42 -3.22
CA TYR A 76 -20.81 -31.49 -2.13
C TYR A 76 -22.23 -31.83 -2.57
N THR A 77 -22.44 -32.28 -3.82
CA THR A 77 -23.72 -32.88 -4.27
C THR A 77 -23.55 -34.35 -4.63
N ARG A 78 -23.06 -35.15 -3.67
CA ARG A 78 -23.27 -36.61 -3.75
C ARG A 78 -23.53 -37.20 -2.37
N GLY A 79 -24.69 -36.86 -1.83
CA GLY A 79 -25.38 -37.72 -0.88
C GLY A 79 -25.99 -38.91 -1.60
N ARG A 80 -25.20 -39.97 -1.82
CA ARG A 80 -25.60 -41.39 -1.77
C ARG A 80 -24.43 -42.29 -2.16
#